data_AF-A0A849MAC5-F1
#
_entry.id   AF-A0A849MAC5-F1
#
_cell.length_a   1.000
_cell.length_b   1.000
_cell.length_c   1.000
_cell.angle_alpha   90.00
_cell.angle_beta   90.00
_cell.angle_gamma   90.00
#
_symmetry.space_group_name_H-M   'P 1'
#
loop_
_entity.id
_entity.type
_entity.pdbx_description
1 polymer ?
#
loop_
_entity_poly.entity_id
_entity_poly.type
_entity_poly.pdbx_seq_one_letter_code
_entity_poly.pdbx_strand_id
1 'polypeptide(L)'
;MRLSIKSFIISVLLFVFVQNLSAQMMIKATGDVFNLPELSAVIVEQDKKIVVIATMAHMRPADYKDIDLENNDQIFMANGKKIKSVKQLKNMYNELAVGDKLKMAVKRGDENQLVSFAKADPEDLPKMKIQTKTLTPEEAAEMEKNGGGMKIMRKTVGPDGKVKTEINGKEVDKKDD
;
A
#
# COMPACT_ATOMS: atom_id res chain seq x y z
N MET A 1 -31.34 21.83 -35.56
CA MET A 1 -30.29 20.79 -35.37
C MET A 1 -30.95 19.62 -34.62
N ARG A 2 -31.34 18.55 -35.32
CA ARG A 2 -32.10 17.43 -34.71
C ARG A 2 -31.10 16.36 -34.26
N LEU A 3 -30.83 16.27 -32.94
CA LEU A 3 -30.03 15.20 -32.37
C LEU A 3 -30.82 13.88 -32.50
N SER A 4 -30.19 12.87 -33.11
CA SER A 4 -30.77 11.54 -33.31
C SER A 4 -30.81 10.76 -32.00
N ILE A 5 -31.99 10.25 -31.64
CA ILE A 5 -32.27 9.44 -30.43
C ILE A 5 -31.35 8.21 -30.33
N LYS A 6 -30.83 7.72 -31.46
CA LYS A 6 -29.88 6.60 -31.50
C LYS A 6 -28.49 6.95 -30.93
N SER A 7 -28.08 8.21 -30.99
CA SER A 7 -26.79 8.68 -30.43
C SER A 7 -26.83 8.86 -28.91
N PHE A 8 -28.02 8.99 -28.31
CA PHE A 8 -28.17 9.14 -26.86
C PHE A 8 -28.11 7.79 -26.13
N ILE A 9 -28.64 6.72 -26.73
CA ILE A 9 -28.67 5.38 -26.13
C ILE A 9 -27.27 4.74 -26.08
N ILE A 10 -26.43 4.98 -27.10
CA ILE A 10 -25.04 4.49 -27.11
C ILE A 10 -24.18 5.23 -26.06
N SER A 11 -24.48 6.50 -25.79
CA SER A 11 -23.72 7.27 -24.78
C SER A 11 -24.07 6.89 -23.34
N VAL A 12 -25.31 6.45 -23.07
CA VAL A 12 -25.72 5.99 -21.74
C VAL A 12 -25.20 4.58 -21.44
N LEU A 13 -25.08 3.71 -22.45
CA LEU A 13 -24.54 2.35 -22.26
C LEU A 13 -23.03 2.32 -21.96
N LEU A 14 -22.28 3.35 -22.38
CA LEU A 14 -20.83 3.45 -22.12
C LEU A 14 -20.51 4.01 -20.71
N PHE A 15 -21.49 4.59 -20.01
CA PHE A 15 -21.25 5.23 -18.71
C PHE A 15 -21.41 4.26 -17.52
N VAL A 16 -22.03 3.09 -17.73
CA VAL A 16 -22.33 2.13 -16.64
C VAL A 16 -21.16 1.16 -16.35
N PHE A 17 -20.15 1.08 -17.21
CA PHE A 17 -19.08 0.07 -17.07
C PHE A 17 -17.88 0.50 -16.20
N VAL A 18 -17.84 1.72 -15.66
CA VAL A 18 -16.67 2.25 -14.94
C VAL A 18 -16.77 2.09 -13.41
N GLN A 19 -17.89 1.60 -12.87
CA GLN A 19 -18.20 1.78 -11.43
C GLN A 19 -17.69 0.69 -10.47
N ASN A 20 -17.08 -0.41 -10.91
CA ASN A 20 -16.78 -1.54 -9.99
C ASN A 20 -15.39 -2.16 -10.12
N LEU A 21 -14.33 -1.35 -10.13
CA LEU A 21 -13.00 -1.82 -9.72
C LEU A 21 -12.70 -1.33 -8.31
N SER A 22 -13.43 -1.82 -7.31
CA SER A 22 -12.93 -1.80 -5.94
C SER A 22 -11.80 -2.82 -5.86
N ALA A 23 -10.59 -2.39 -6.22
CA ALA A 23 -9.38 -3.17 -6.08
C ALA A 23 -9.20 -3.51 -4.60
N GLN A 24 -9.58 -4.71 -4.20
CA GLN A 24 -9.20 -5.27 -2.92
C GLN A 24 -7.68 -5.46 -2.97
N MET A 25 -6.93 -4.57 -2.32
CA MET A 25 -5.48 -4.71 -2.20
C MET A 25 -5.17 -5.96 -1.37
N MET A 26 -4.80 -7.04 -2.06
CA MET A 26 -4.23 -8.22 -1.43
C MET A 26 -2.74 -7.99 -1.24
N ILE A 27 -2.33 -7.69 -0.01
CA ILE A 27 -0.92 -7.49 0.35
C ILE A 27 -0.26 -8.87 0.43
N LYS A 28 0.58 -9.20 -0.56
CA LYS A 28 1.49 -10.36 -0.49
C LYS A 28 2.77 -9.94 0.22
N ALA A 29 2.83 -10.08 1.53
CA ALA A 29 4.05 -9.90 2.31
C ALA A 29 4.62 -11.28 2.67
N THR A 30 5.88 -11.55 2.30
CA THR A 30 6.60 -12.78 2.64
C THR A 30 7.31 -12.70 4.00
N GLY A 31 7.19 -11.58 4.70
CA GLY A 31 7.87 -11.30 5.98
C GLY A 31 6.94 -10.78 7.06
N ASP A 32 7.53 -10.34 8.18
CA ASP A 32 6.79 -9.78 9.31
C ASP A 32 5.98 -8.55 8.88
N VAL A 33 4.73 -8.50 9.32
CA VAL A 33 3.81 -7.38 9.12
C VAL A 33 3.63 -6.65 10.44
N PHE A 34 3.72 -5.33 10.41
CA PHE A 34 3.47 -4.46 11.55
C PHE A 34 2.43 -3.41 11.20
N ASN A 35 1.31 -3.45 11.91
CA ASN A 35 0.24 -2.47 11.80
C ASN A 35 0.49 -1.38 12.84
N LEU A 36 0.44 -0.12 12.40
CA LEU A 36 0.59 1.06 13.23
C LEU A 36 -0.74 1.83 13.24
N PRO A 37 -1.63 1.57 14.23
CA PRO A 37 -3.00 2.06 14.21
C PRO A 37 -3.13 3.59 14.19
N GLU A 38 -2.25 4.30 14.92
CA GLU A 38 -2.23 5.76 15.01
C GLU A 38 -2.16 6.42 13.64
N LEU A 39 -1.29 5.87 12.78
CA LEU A 39 -1.07 6.40 11.45
C LEU A 39 -1.91 5.68 10.39
N SER A 40 -2.77 4.74 10.82
CA SER A 40 -3.53 3.83 9.97
C SER A 40 -2.65 3.23 8.87
N ALA A 41 -1.46 2.78 9.27
CA ALA A 41 -0.38 2.36 8.39
C ALA A 41 -0.06 0.88 8.53
N VAL A 42 0.30 0.25 7.41
CA VAL A 42 0.79 -1.13 7.35
C VAL A 42 2.23 -1.11 6.85
N ILE A 43 3.12 -1.71 7.64
CA ILE A 43 4.55 -1.74 7.41
C ILE A 43 4.97 -3.19 7.22
N VAL A 44 5.77 -3.45 6.18
CA VAL A 44 6.26 -4.80 5.86
C VAL A 44 7.74 -4.78 5.52
N GLU A 45 8.35 -5.95 5.55
CA GLU A 45 9.69 -6.15 5.02
C GLU A 45 9.62 -6.64 3.58
N GLN A 46 10.20 -5.88 2.65
CA GLN A 46 10.30 -6.22 1.22
C GLN A 46 11.72 -5.94 0.74
N ASP A 47 12.35 -6.92 0.07
CA ASP A 47 13.72 -6.79 -0.45
C ASP A 47 14.74 -6.30 0.60
N LYS A 48 14.61 -6.78 1.86
CA LYS A 48 15.42 -6.36 3.03
C LYS A 48 15.28 -4.89 3.41
N LYS A 49 14.20 -4.23 2.97
CA LYS A 49 13.82 -2.87 3.34
C LYS A 49 12.52 -2.90 4.12
N ILE A 50 12.41 -2.00 5.09
CA ILE A 50 11.17 -1.79 5.85
C ILE A 50 10.38 -0.71 5.10
N VAL A 51 9.22 -1.04 4.57
CA VAL A 51 8.44 -0.16 3.68
C VAL A 51 7.03 -0.01 4.19
N VAL A 52 6.51 1.21 4.13
CA VAL A 52 5.09 1.50 4.34
C VAL A 52 4.34 1.15 3.07
N ILE A 53 3.51 0.11 3.10
CA ILE A 53 2.79 -0.36 1.90
C ILE A 53 1.37 0.20 1.79
N ALA A 54 0.80 0.63 2.91
CA ALA A 54 -0.51 1.24 2.95
C ALA A 54 -0.60 2.24 4.09
N THR A 55 -1.25 3.36 3.81
CA THR A 55 -1.63 4.42 4.75
C THR A 55 -3.04 4.84 4.41
N MET A 56 -3.89 4.94 5.43
CA MET A 56 -5.26 5.41 5.30
C MET A 56 -5.37 6.75 6.02
N ALA A 57 -4.72 7.79 5.49
CA ALA A 57 -4.59 9.09 6.16
C ALA A 57 -5.94 9.69 6.58
N HIS A 58 -6.99 9.50 5.77
CA HIS A 58 -8.35 9.96 6.05
C HIS A 58 -9.05 9.21 7.21
N MET A 59 -8.53 8.05 7.62
CA MET A 59 -9.05 7.25 8.75
C MET A 59 -8.27 7.48 10.04
N ARG A 60 -7.23 8.32 10.03
CA ARG A 60 -6.43 8.60 11.22
C ARG A 60 -7.26 9.34 12.27
N PRO A 61 -7.03 9.09 13.57
CA PRO A 61 -7.58 9.93 14.63
C PRO A 61 -7.11 11.38 14.45
N ALA A 62 -7.88 12.33 14.99
CA ALA A 62 -7.67 13.76 14.78
C ALA A 62 -6.22 14.20 15.07
N ASP A 63 -5.66 13.72 16.18
CA ASP A 63 -4.32 14.09 16.66
C ASP A 63 -3.17 13.60 15.77
N TYR A 64 -3.46 12.70 14.83
CA TYR A 64 -2.47 12.08 13.94
C TYR A 64 -2.66 12.44 12.46
N LYS A 65 -3.65 13.27 12.13
CA LYS A 65 -3.97 13.61 10.73
C LYS A 65 -2.81 14.29 10.00
N ASP A 66 -2.12 15.20 10.69
CA ASP A 66 -1.06 16.02 10.11
C ASP A 66 0.31 15.33 10.10
N ILE A 67 0.39 14.08 10.55
CA ILE A 67 1.63 13.31 10.51
C ILE A 67 1.93 12.90 9.06
N ASP A 68 3.02 13.41 8.52
CA ASP A 68 3.48 13.10 7.18
C ASP A 68 4.15 11.71 7.13
N LEU A 69 3.33 10.68 6.90
CA LEU A 69 3.77 9.34 6.55
C LEU A 69 2.96 8.89 5.33
N GLU A 70 3.65 8.46 4.29
CA GLU A 70 3.05 8.11 3.01
C GLU A 70 3.34 6.66 2.58
N ASN A 71 2.61 6.22 1.56
CA ASN A 71 2.88 4.93 0.91
C ASN A 71 4.25 4.97 0.23
N ASN A 72 4.95 3.84 0.28
CA ASN A 72 6.31 3.62 -0.23
C ASN A 72 7.43 4.30 0.55
N ASP A 73 7.14 4.96 1.67
CA ASP A 73 8.18 5.45 2.57
C ASP A 73 9.02 4.27 3.08
N GLN A 74 10.35 4.39 2.92
CA GLN A 74 11.29 3.40 3.45
C GLN A 74 11.76 3.83 4.85
N ILE A 75 11.42 3.05 5.88
CA ILE A 75 11.86 3.31 7.25
C ILE A 75 13.26 2.69 7.43
N PHE A 76 14.23 3.49 7.90
CA PHE A 76 15.60 3.02 8.10
C PHE A 76 16.18 3.33 9.48
N MET A 77 15.55 4.23 10.25
CA MET A 77 15.88 4.45 11.67
C MET A 77 14.62 4.64 12.51
N ALA A 78 14.71 4.25 13.77
CA ALA A 78 13.72 4.55 14.80
C ALA A 78 14.43 4.95 16.11
N ASN A 79 13.96 6.02 16.76
CA ASN A 79 14.51 6.57 18.00
C ASN A 79 16.04 6.75 17.97
N GLY A 80 16.57 7.24 16.84
CA GLY A 80 18.00 7.46 16.63
C GLY A 80 18.83 6.20 16.36
N LYS A 81 18.21 5.00 16.35
CA LYS A 81 18.88 3.73 16.07
C LYS A 81 18.54 3.24 14.67
N LYS A 82 19.54 2.72 13.96
CA LYS A 82 19.34 2.05 12.67
C LYS A 82 18.59 0.74 12.88
N ILE A 83 17.54 0.52 12.11
CA ILE A 83 16.73 -0.70 12.13
C ILE A 83 16.95 -1.50 10.85
N LYS A 84 16.86 -2.82 10.94
CA LYS A 84 17.09 -3.75 9.82
C LYS A 84 15.91 -4.66 9.51
N SER A 85 14.94 -4.77 10.41
CA SER A 85 13.75 -5.59 10.22
C SER A 85 12.52 -4.98 10.87
N VAL A 86 11.34 -5.38 10.40
CA VAL A 86 10.05 -4.97 10.97
C VAL A 86 9.93 -5.41 12.44
N LYS A 87 10.47 -6.58 12.78
CA LYS A 87 10.51 -7.07 14.17
C LYS A 87 11.22 -6.11 15.12
N GLN A 88 12.35 -5.51 14.70
CA GLN A 88 13.06 -4.53 15.51
C GLN A 88 12.22 -3.28 15.74
N LEU A 89 11.58 -2.76 14.69
CA LEU A 89 10.68 -1.61 14.80
C LEU A 89 9.52 -1.89 15.75
N LYS A 90 8.87 -3.06 15.61
CA LYS A 90 7.78 -3.51 16.47
C LYS A 90 8.21 -3.60 17.94
N ASN A 91 9.38 -4.16 18.22
CA ASN A 91 9.91 -4.25 19.58
C ASN A 91 10.16 -2.85 20.17
N MET A 92 10.80 -1.95 19.43
CA MET A 92 11.02 -0.57 19.86
C MET A 92 9.71 0.16 20.16
N TYR A 93 8.68 -0.04 19.33
CA TYR A 93 7.35 0.52 19.56
C TYR A 93 6.65 -0.08 20.79
N ASN A 94 6.78 -1.39 21.02
CA ASN A 94 6.18 -2.06 22.16
C ASN A 94 6.82 -1.65 23.50
N GLU A 95 8.10 -1.29 23.49
CA GLU A 95 8.83 -0.79 24.66
C GLU A 95 8.42 0.63 25.08
N LEU A 96 7.79 1.42 24.18
CA LEU A 96 7.30 2.75 24.50
C LEU A 96 6.07 2.70 25.41
N ALA A 97 6.02 3.58 26.42
CA ALA A 97 4.81 3.83 27.18
C ALA A 97 3.79 4.63 26.33
N VAL A 98 2.53 4.61 26.72
CA VAL A 98 1.51 5.51 26.15
C VAL A 98 1.95 6.96 26.37
N GLY A 99 1.84 7.79 25.34
CA GLY A 99 2.30 9.18 25.35
C GLY A 99 3.78 9.37 24.97
N ASP A 100 4.61 8.32 25.01
CA ASP A 100 6.00 8.43 24.57
C ASP A 100 6.11 8.68 23.08
N LYS A 101 7.10 9.47 22.66
CA LYS A 101 7.32 9.80 21.25
C LYS A 101 8.10 8.70 20.54
N LEU A 102 7.50 8.12 19.49
CA LEU A 102 8.24 7.42 18.45
C LEU A 102 8.78 8.45 17.45
N LYS A 103 10.05 8.31 17.07
CA LYS A 103 10.70 9.09 16.00
C LYS A 103 11.21 8.14 14.95
N MET A 104 10.80 8.30 13.70
CA MET A 104 11.23 7.46 12.58
C MET A 104 11.90 8.33 11.53
N ALA A 105 13.08 7.91 11.05
CA ALA A 105 13.64 8.47 9.83
C ALA A 105 13.17 7.62 8.66
N VAL A 106 12.51 8.27 7.71
CA VAL A 106 11.99 7.65 6.49
C VAL A 106 12.67 8.24 5.27
N LYS A 107 12.77 7.46 4.20
CA LYS A 107 13.27 7.90 2.91
C LYS A 107 12.14 7.87 1.90
N ARG A 108 11.87 9.01 1.25
CA ARG A 108 10.86 9.21 0.22
C ARG A 108 11.55 9.68 -1.06
N GLY A 109 11.64 8.82 -2.06
CA GLY A 109 12.49 9.08 -3.23
C GLY A 109 13.95 9.24 -2.80
N ASP A 110 14.53 10.42 -3.02
CA ASP A 110 15.90 10.77 -2.62
C ASP A 110 15.98 11.60 -1.32
N GLU A 111 14.84 11.97 -0.76
CA GLU A 111 14.76 12.82 0.43
C GLU A 111 14.64 11.99 1.71
N ASN A 112 15.27 12.46 2.77
CA ASN A 112 15.10 11.92 4.12
C ASN A 112 14.15 12.82 4.90
N GLN A 113 13.14 12.22 5.51
CA GLN A 113 12.16 12.90 6.35
C GLN A 113 12.17 12.30 7.77
N LEU A 114 11.81 13.14 8.73
CA LEU A 114 11.66 12.73 10.13
C LEU A 114 10.18 12.76 10.51
N VAL A 115 9.63 11.59 10.83
CA VAL A 115 8.26 11.42 11.29
C VAL A 115 8.27 11.22 12.79
N SER A 116 7.45 11.96 13.55
CA SER A 116 7.35 11.77 14.99
C SER A 116 5.95 11.97 15.50
N PHE A 117 5.51 11.07 16.38
CA PHE A 117 4.20 11.10 17.01
C PHE A 117 4.26 10.44 18.39
N ALA A 118 3.32 10.77 19.26
CA ALA A 118 3.17 10.12 20.57
C ALA A 118 2.38 8.80 20.42
N LYS A 119 2.79 7.74 21.08
CA LYS A 119 2.06 6.47 21.10
C LYS A 119 0.68 6.67 21.75
N ALA A 120 -0.37 6.23 21.06
CA ALA A 120 -1.74 6.36 21.57
C ALA A 120 -2.05 5.30 22.63
N ASP A 121 -3.09 5.55 23.42
CA ASP A 121 -3.74 4.47 24.16
C ASP A 121 -4.50 3.56 23.17
N PRO A 122 -4.32 2.23 23.20
CA PRO A 122 -5.09 1.31 22.37
C PRO A 122 -6.60 1.44 22.50
N GLU A 123 -7.12 1.95 23.62
CA GLU A 123 -8.55 2.17 23.84
C GLU A 123 -9.11 3.35 23.05
N ASP A 124 -8.27 4.37 22.78
CA ASP A 124 -8.63 5.57 22.03
C ASP A 124 -8.55 5.37 20.50
N LEU A 125 -8.01 4.23 20.06
CA LEU A 125 -7.80 3.93 18.66
C LEU A 125 -9.02 3.25 18.01
N PRO A 126 -9.32 3.56 16.74
CA PRO A 126 -10.39 2.88 16.01
C PRO A 126 -10.07 1.39 15.91
N LYS A 127 -11.00 0.55 16.38
CA LYS A 127 -10.90 -0.91 16.34
C LYS A 127 -11.08 -1.42 14.91
N MET A 128 -10.00 -1.41 14.13
CA MET A 128 -10.01 -2.01 12.79
C MET A 128 -9.98 -3.53 12.89
N LYS A 129 -11.00 -4.20 12.33
CA LYS A 129 -10.97 -5.67 12.13
C LYS A 129 -10.14 -5.98 10.89
N ILE A 130 -8.81 -5.96 11.02
CA ILE A 130 -7.91 -6.42 9.95
C ILE A 130 -7.79 -7.95 10.07
N GLN A 131 -8.37 -8.69 9.11
CA GLN A 131 -8.09 -10.11 8.97
C GLN A 131 -6.84 -10.29 8.12
N THR A 132 -5.69 -10.52 8.77
CA THR A 132 -4.46 -10.94 8.07
C THR A 132 -4.45 -12.46 7.98
N LYS A 133 -4.61 -13.01 6.77
CA LYS A 133 -4.30 -14.43 6.52
C LYS A 133 -2.83 -14.53 6.15
N THR A 134 -1.99 -14.98 7.07
CA THR A 134 -0.61 -15.37 6.76
C THR A 134 -0.68 -16.63 5.90
N LEU A 135 -0.26 -16.54 4.63
CA LEU A 135 -0.19 -17.70 3.76
C LEU A 135 1.03 -18.52 4.14
N THR A 136 0.87 -19.83 4.23
CA THR A 136 2.01 -20.74 4.26
C THR A 136 2.80 -20.67 2.94
N PRO A 137 4.10 -21.03 2.92
CA PRO A 137 4.87 -21.07 1.68
C PRO A 137 4.24 -21.96 0.59
N GLU A 138 3.55 -23.03 1.01
CA GLU A 138 2.85 -23.96 0.13
C GLU A 138 1.58 -23.34 -0.48
N GLU A 139 0.73 -22.70 0.34
CA GLU A 139 -0.44 -21.94 -0.15
C GLU A 139 -0.01 -20.75 -1.05
N ALA A 140 1.11 -20.10 -0.74
CA ALA A 140 1.65 -19.02 -1.55
C ALA A 140 2.09 -19.49 -2.94
N ALA A 141 2.75 -20.65 -3.02
CA ALA A 141 3.18 -21.29 -4.27
C ALA A 141 1.98 -21.81 -5.09
N GLU A 142 0.94 -22.32 -4.43
CA GLU A 142 -0.28 -22.78 -5.09
C GLU A 142 -1.09 -21.61 -5.67
N MET A 143 -1.17 -20.49 -4.94
CA MET A 143 -1.78 -19.26 -5.45
C MET A 143 -1.03 -18.64 -6.63
N GLU A 144 0.30 -18.82 -6.69
CA GLU A 144 1.12 -18.39 -7.83
C GLU A 144 0.83 -19.24 -9.08
N LYS A 145 0.65 -20.57 -8.90
CA LYS A 145 0.29 -21.50 -9.97
C LYS A 145 -1.14 -21.30 -10.49
N ASN A 146 -2.08 -20.98 -9.61
CA ASN A 146 -3.50 -20.84 -9.95
C ASN A 146 -3.89 -19.42 -10.42
N GLY A 147 -2.93 -18.54 -10.71
CA GLY A 147 -3.21 -17.20 -11.23
C GLY A 147 -3.84 -16.23 -10.23
N GLY A 148 -3.82 -16.57 -8.92
CA GLY A 148 -4.27 -15.70 -7.83
C GLY A 148 -3.23 -14.64 -7.43
N GLY A 149 -2.09 -14.58 -8.12
CA GLY A 149 -1.20 -13.44 -8.06
C GLY A 149 -1.83 -12.22 -8.70
N MET A 150 -1.93 -11.12 -7.94
CA MET A 150 -2.28 -9.80 -8.46
C MET A 150 -1.40 -9.52 -9.68
N LYS A 151 -1.99 -9.58 -10.88
CA LYS A 151 -1.31 -9.20 -12.12
C LYS A 151 -1.06 -7.71 -12.03
N ILE A 152 0.17 -7.32 -11.72
CA ILE A 152 0.57 -5.93 -11.76
C ILE A 152 0.67 -5.57 -13.24
N MET A 153 -0.38 -4.94 -13.76
CA MET A 153 -0.39 -4.34 -15.09
C MET A 153 0.21 -2.94 -14.97
N ARG A 154 1.40 -2.75 -15.53
CA ARG A 154 1.94 -1.42 -15.80
C ARG A 154 1.73 -1.09 -17.26
N LYS A 155 1.09 0.05 -17.53
CA LYS A 155 1.08 0.66 -18.86
C LYS A 155 2.06 1.81 -18.85
N THR A 156 3.05 1.76 -19.72
CA THR A 156 4.03 2.83 -19.92
C THR A 156 3.88 3.34 -21.36
N VAL A 157 3.82 4.67 -21.50
CA VAL A 157 3.79 5.31 -22.82
C VAL A 157 5.22 5.64 -23.20
N GLY A 158 5.69 5.05 -24.29
CA GLY A 158 7.01 5.33 -24.83
C GLY A 158 7.12 6.73 -25.43
N PRO A 159 8.34 7.25 -25.64
CA PRO A 159 8.57 8.55 -26.29
C PRO A 159 8.07 8.61 -27.74
N ASP A 160 7.79 7.46 -28.36
CA ASP A 160 7.16 7.32 -29.67
C ASP A 160 5.62 7.28 -29.63
N GLY A 161 5.02 7.47 -28.45
CA GLY A 161 3.57 7.44 -28.24
C GLY A 161 2.97 6.04 -28.16
N LYS A 162 3.78 4.97 -28.27
CA LYS A 162 3.28 3.59 -28.18
C LYS A 162 3.07 3.19 -26.71
N VAL A 163 1.95 2.52 -26.44
CA VAL A 163 1.61 2.02 -25.11
C VAL A 163 2.17 0.61 -24.95
N LYS A 164 3.19 0.45 -24.12
CA LYS A 164 3.67 -0.87 -23.67
C LYS A 164 2.84 -1.32 -22.47
N THR A 165 2.39 -2.57 -22.50
CA THR A 165 1.70 -3.19 -21.36
C THR A 165 2.57 -4.30 -20.82
N GLU A 166 3.00 -4.15 -19.57
CA GLU A 166 3.73 -5.17 -18.84
C GLU A 166 2.80 -5.85 -17.84
N ILE A 167 2.80 -7.18 -17.84
CA ILE A 167 2.12 -7.98 -16.83
C ILE A 167 3.20 -8.70 -16.04
N ASN A 168 3.30 -8.43 -14.74
CA ASN A 168 4.30 -9.04 -13.85
C ASN A 168 5.74 -8.89 -14.37
N GLY A 169 6.06 -7.73 -14.95
CA GLY A 169 7.38 -7.41 -15.50
C GLY A 169 7.71 -8.10 -16.83
N LYS A 170 6.76 -8.78 -17.47
CA LYS A 170 6.90 -9.28 -18.85
C LYS A 170 6.08 -8.41 -19.80
N GLU A 171 6.73 -7.91 -20.85
CA GLU A 171 6.07 -7.23 -21.95
C GLU A 171 5.13 -8.22 -22.66
N VAL A 172 3.86 -7.83 -22.80
CA VAL A 172 2.87 -8.65 -23.49
C VAL A 172 2.65 -8.01 -24.86
N ASP A 173 3.20 -8.64 -25.89
CA ASP A 173 2.90 -8.26 -27.27
C ASP A 173 1.40 -8.46 -27.51
N LYS A 174 0.71 -7.36 -27.82
CA LYS A 174 -0.62 -7.45 -28.39
C LYS A 174 -0.45 -8.06 -29.77
N LYS A 175 -0.99 -9.26 -29.98
CA LYS A 175 -1.31 -9.72 -31.33
C LYS A 175 -2.37 -8.77 -31.87
N ASP A 176 -2.05 -8.12 -32.99
CA ASP A 176 -3.01 -7.35 -33.77
C ASP A 176 -4.06 -8.31 -34.32
N ASP A 177 -5.24 -8.32 -33.71
CA ASP A 177 -6.48 -8.88 -34.27
C ASP A 177 -7.19 -7.82 -35.12
#